data_AF-A0A9E1XNB4-F1
#
_entry.id   AF-A0A9E1XNB4-F1
#
_cell.length_a   1.000
_cell.length_b   1.000
_cell.length_c   1.000
_cell.angle_alpha   90.00
_cell.angle_beta   90.00
_cell.angle_gamma   90.00
#
_symmetry.space_group_name_H-M   'P 1'
#
loop_
_entity.id
_entity.type
_entity.pdbx_description
1 polymer ?
#
loop_
_entity_poly.entity_id
_entity_poly.type
_entity_poly.pdbx_seq_one_letter_code
_entity_poly.pdbx_strand_id
1 'polypeptide(L)'
;MDLHVSKLGSNTDGRSWQTAFATIQQALLAVPDNAGCHRVIVRPDTYVEANLYPAQPGAEGAYNELVGDFDGRLGSGTSGWVVIDSGDAQKGFKSYDWWSTIRAYTPGWSALHTGEPFSSTGWDRWAFRRLYATGADAGIFFDGTDQVEPFSVLVEDCLSVGRAFGGGVASVRSRTGEPTVFRRCHLWSLDWWGDTSGAYVRIENPSMPDRPDILFEDCTLVGPQCSLKGGNYGFETSMWVRLQGCRLITLNFSQPHGTPTDGIVQSVQAGKYLKVEFEDCTLMGYKVFGVKVETDTEGEIQYTTKGSCLAYVQFQQEIPTGFHRLGHWPVEVFQSLLPPTPPQPPPVLRGRELVKRGVCELSPLVWQDQLCHLECVRPPSGGTAQDYHLRLVEAATGRELARFAEGYSLASALVHEGILSVFASRFADGNWNDVTLFQSADLTNWTTKVVVSQEREHLFNTSVCLGPDGFVLAYESSDPQYPRFTIKFAVSEDLQNWRKLPGAVFGANRYAACPCLRFAAGHYYLMYLEHRTPLHVFETYIARSSDLHSWQLSAANPVLAVTGLDEGINASDPEIVEFEGTTYVYYSVGDQLTWMDIKRATYPRPQADFFAQWFATPGIVDVGTAANP
;
A
#
# COMPACT_ATOMS: atom_id res chain seq x y z
N MET A 1 4.08 -16.47 20.35
CA MET A 1 5.34 -15.93 19.77
C MET A 1 5.00 -14.80 18.82
N ASP A 2 5.84 -13.77 18.70
CA ASP A 2 5.62 -12.66 17.76
C ASP A 2 6.52 -12.82 16.53
N LEU A 3 5.92 -12.66 15.35
CA LEU A 3 6.56 -12.66 14.05
C LEU A 3 6.23 -11.37 13.33
N HIS A 4 7.23 -10.71 12.76
CA HIS A 4 7.11 -9.42 12.09
C HIS A 4 7.20 -9.60 10.57
N VAL A 5 6.38 -8.84 9.85
CA VAL A 5 6.37 -8.76 8.38
C VAL A 5 6.61 -7.33 7.96
N SER A 6 7.67 -7.10 7.18
CA SER A 6 8.06 -5.79 6.66
C SER A 6 8.99 -5.93 5.47
N LYS A 7 8.75 -5.16 4.41
CA LYS A 7 9.66 -5.07 3.25
C LYS A 7 10.99 -4.37 3.56
N LEU A 8 11.13 -3.75 4.73
CA LEU A 8 12.38 -3.12 5.19
C LEU A 8 13.29 -4.09 5.93
N GLY A 9 12.75 -5.23 6.40
CA GLY A 9 13.50 -6.20 7.21
C GLY A 9 14.47 -7.03 6.36
N SER A 10 15.36 -7.75 7.04
CA SER A 10 16.35 -8.62 6.38
C SER A 10 15.79 -9.93 5.83
N ASN A 11 14.50 -10.21 6.02
CA ASN A 11 13.83 -11.44 5.58
C ASN A 11 14.49 -12.71 6.16
N THR A 12 14.70 -12.75 7.48
CA THR A 12 15.41 -13.84 8.16
C THR A 12 14.49 -14.65 9.08
N ASP A 13 14.40 -14.30 10.36
CA ASP A 13 13.68 -15.11 11.37
C ASP A 13 12.35 -14.50 11.84
N GLY A 14 12.04 -13.27 11.43
CA GLY A 14 10.83 -12.57 11.78
C GLY A 14 10.72 -12.12 13.23
N ARG A 15 11.74 -12.29 14.08
CA ARG A 15 11.62 -12.03 15.54
C ARG A 15 11.66 -10.56 15.93
N SER A 16 11.92 -9.67 14.98
CA SER A 16 11.97 -8.21 15.17
C SER A 16 11.67 -7.51 13.85
N TRP A 17 11.43 -6.19 13.88
CA TRP A 17 11.35 -5.39 12.65
C TRP A 17 12.62 -5.44 11.79
N GLN A 18 13.79 -5.61 12.40
CA GLN A 18 15.06 -5.78 11.70
C GLN A 18 15.13 -7.10 10.93
N THR A 19 14.62 -8.17 11.54
CA THR A 19 14.68 -9.54 10.99
C THR A 19 13.38 -9.98 10.33
N ALA A 20 12.43 -9.05 10.17
CA ALA A 20 11.08 -9.26 9.67
C ALA A 20 11.09 -10.02 8.33
N PHE A 21 10.12 -10.91 8.16
CA PHE A 21 9.86 -11.56 6.89
C PHE A 21 9.40 -10.54 5.84
N ALA A 22 9.77 -10.76 4.57
CA ALA A 22 9.37 -9.87 3.49
C ALA A 22 7.89 -10.06 3.10
N THR A 23 7.31 -11.24 3.37
CA THR A 23 5.93 -11.58 3.01
C THR A 23 5.12 -12.11 4.19
N ILE A 24 3.80 -11.95 4.11
CA ILE A 24 2.84 -12.47 5.10
C ILE A 24 2.87 -13.99 5.08
N GLN A 25 2.90 -14.62 3.89
CA GLN A 25 2.93 -16.07 3.77
C GLN A 25 4.14 -16.71 4.46
N GLN A 26 5.33 -16.09 4.41
CA GLN A 26 6.51 -16.61 5.11
C GLN A 26 6.31 -16.62 6.64
N ALA A 27 5.76 -15.54 7.19
CA ALA A 27 5.49 -15.47 8.63
C ALA A 27 4.41 -16.46 9.07
N LEU A 28 3.36 -16.64 8.27
CA LEU A 28 2.30 -17.63 8.52
C LEU A 28 2.84 -19.07 8.55
N LEU A 29 3.86 -19.37 7.75
CA LEU A 29 4.52 -20.69 7.73
C LEU A 29 5.54 -20.87 8.86
N ALA A 30 6.02 -19.78 9.44
CA ALA A 30 7.00 -19.81 10.53
C ALA A 30 6.37 -20.00 11.92
N VAL A 31 5.03 -20.07 12.02
CA VAL A 31 4.34 -20.42 13.26
C VAL A 31 4.71 -21.85 13.67
N PRO A 32 5.32 -22.05 14.86
CA PRO A 32 6.06 -23.27 15.17
C PRO A 32 5.18 -24.46 15.58
N ASP A 33 4.01 -24.19 16.15
CA ASP A 33 3.13 -25.19 16.76
C ASP A 33 1.67 -24.74 16.75
N ASN A 34 0.78 -25.65 17.12
CA ASN A 34 -0.67 -25.44 17.21
C ASN A 34 -1.14 -25.10 18.63
N ALA A 35 -0.26 -24.59 19.51
CA ALA A 35 -0.64 -24.25 20.89
C ALA A 35 -1.44 -22.93 20.99
N GLY A 36 -1.55 -22.17 19.88
CA GLY A 36 -2.23 -20.88 19.85
C GLY A 36 -1.36 -19.72 20.36
N CYS A 37 -1.97 -18.53 20.48
CA CYS A 37 -1.31 -17.32 21.00
C CYS A 37 -0.03 -16.89 20.26
N HIS A 38 0.08 -17.24 18.97
CA HIS A 38 1.10 -16.69 18.09
C HIS A 38 0.56 -15.46 17.35
N ARG A 39 1.40 -14.47 17.09
CA ARG A 39 1.02 -13.24 16.39
C ARG A 39 1.92 -13.01 15.20
N VAL A 40 1.31 -12.80 14.04
CA VAL A 40 1.93 -12.27 12.84
C VAL A 40 1.56 -10.79 12.77
N ILE A 41 2.54 -9.93 13.02
CA ILE A 41 2.41 -8.48 13.07
C ILE A 41 2.95 -7.89 11.77
N VAL A 42 2.09 -7.18 11.04
CA VAL A 42 2.39 -6.69 9.69
C VAL A 42 2.52 -5.17 9.70
N ARG A 43 3.62 -4.66 9.14
CA ARG A 43 3.85 -3.21 8.95
C ARG A 43 2.88 -2.65 7.90
N PRO A 44 2.26 -1.48 8.10
CA PRO A 44 1.46 -0.79 7.08
C PRO A 44 2.24 -0.62 5.77
N ASP A 45 1.70 -1.23 4.72
CA ASP A 45 2.19 -1.24 3.35
C ASP A 45 1.17 -2.02 2.47
N THR A 46 1.41 -2.10 1.17
CA THR A 46 0.70 -2.98 0.24
C THR A 46 1.50 -4.25 -0.05
N TYR A 47 0.95 -5.40 0.32
CA TYR A 47 1.49 -6.74 0.08
C TYR A 47 0.69 -7.39 -1.04
N VAL A 48 1.35 -7.65 -2.17
CA VAL A 48 0.72 -8.32 -3.32
C VAL A 48 0.82 -9.83 -3.11
N GLU A 49 -0.12 -10.39 -2.38
CA GLU A 49 -0.18 -11.79 -1.98
C GLU A 49 -1.61 -12.31 -2.07
N ALA A 50 -1.76 -13.55 -2.54
CA ALA A 50 -3.04 -14.23 -2.68
C ALA A 50 -2.92 -15.66 -2.15
N ASN A 51 -4.07 -16.27 -1.83
CA ASN A 51 -4.19 -17.65 -1.39
C ASN A 51 -3.29 -17.93 -0.17
N LEU A 52 -3.41 -17.09 0.85
CA LEU A 52 -2.68 -17.23 2.10
C LEU A 52 -3.18 -18.44 2.90
N TYR A 53 -2.26 -19.13 3.57
CA TYR A 53 -2.56 -20.22 4.50
C TYR A 53 -1.51 -20.33 5.63
N PRO A 54 -1.92 -20.66 6.86
CA PRO A 54 -1.01 -20.86 7.99
C PRO A 54 -0.44 -22.28 8.01
N ALA A 55 0.72 -22.46 8.63
CA ALA A 55 1.24 -23.79 8.93
C ALA A 55 0.47 -24.49 10.06
N GLN A 56 -0.11 -23.72 10.98
CA GLN A 56 -0.74 -24.22 12.21
C GLN A 56 -2.06 -23.49 12.51
N PRO A 57 -3.10 -24.21 12.96
CA PRO A 57 -4.30 -23.59 13.50
C PRO A 57 -4.02 -22.97 14.88
N GLY A 58 -4.98 -22.20 15.39
CA GLY A 58 -4.99 -21.81 16.80
C GLY A 58 -5.45 -22.95 17.72
N ALA A 59 -5.52 -22.66 19.03
CA ALA A 59 -6.02 -23.59 20.04
C ALA A 59 -7.26 -23.02 20.73
N GLU A 60 -8.06 -23.89 21.34
CA GLU A 60 -9.27 -23.52 22.08
C GLU A 60 -8.95 -22.46 23.16
N GLY A 61 -9.67 -21.33 23.11
CA GLY A 61 -9.39 -20.17 23.99
C GLY A 61 -8.06 -19.44 23.76
N ALA A 62 -7.27 -19.86 22.77
CA ALA A 62 -5.93 -19.35 22.47
C ALA A 62 -5.77 -19.13 20.96
N TYR A 63 -6.39 -18.07 20.45
CA TYR A 63 -6.36 -17.75 19.02
C TYR A 63 -4.97 -17.28 18.59
N ASN A 64 -4.55 -17.67 17.39
CA ASN A 64 -3.45 -17.01 16.70
C ASN A 64 -3.95 -15.67 16.12
N GLU A 65 -3.06 -14.72 15.88
CA GLU A 65 -3.41 -13.40 15.34
C GLU A 65 -2.65 -13.08 14.05
N LEU A 66 -3.37 -12.56 13.05
CA LEU A 66 -2.80 -11.78 11.94
C LEU A 66 -3.24 -10.33 12.12
N VAL A 67 -2.30 -9.45 12.46
CA VAL A 67 -2.61 -8.09 12.91
C VAL A 67 -1.78 -7.05 12.15
N GLY A 68 -2.44 -6.01 11.64
CA GLY A 68 -1.76 -4.84 11.09
C GLY A 68 -1.38 -3.84 12.18
N ASP A 69 -0.16 -3.30 12.13
CA ASP A 69 0.31 -2.19 12.98
C ASP A 69 -0.28 -0.83 12.54
N PHE A 70 -1.61 -0.81 12.48
CA PHE A 70 -2.42 0.22 11.85
C PHE A 70 -2.24 1.62 12.44
N ASP A 71 -1.99 1.71 13.75
CA ASP A 71 -1.78 2.96 14.49
C ASP A 71 -0.30 3.16 14.88
N GLY A 72 0.61 2.32 14.38
CA GLY A 72 2.05 2.39 14.62
C GLY A 72 2.49 1.98 16.03
N ARG A 73 1.56 1.57 16.91
CA ARG A 73 1.85 1.27 18.32
C ARG A 73 2.61 -0.05 18.53
N LEU A 74 2.67 -0.91 17.53
CA LEU A 74 3.45 -2.15 17.53
C LEU A 74 4.89 -1.91 17.01
N GLY A 75 5.26 -0.66 16.72
CA GLY A 75 6.64 -0.23 16.52
C GLY A 75 7.15 -0.37 15.08
N SER A 76 6.27 -0.51 14.08
CA SER A 76 6.66 -0.64 12.67
C SER A 76 7.28 0.64 12.07
N GLY A 77 7.18 1.76 12.81
CA GLY A 77 7.69 3.07 12.42
C GLY A 77 6.73 3.90 11.57
N THR A 78 5.58 3.35 11.18
CA THR A 78 4.55 4.03 10.38
C THR A 78 3.14 3.62 10.83
N SER A 79 2.11 4.26 10.27
CA SER A 79 0.70 3.98 10.52
C SER A 79 -0.07 3.96 9.20
N GLY A 80 -1.18 3.23 9.16
CA GLY A 80 -2.00 3.11 7.96
C GLY A 80 -2.55 1.70 7.77
N TRP A 81 -3.20 1.47 6.64
CA TRP A 81 -3.67 0.14 6.31
C TRP A 81 -2.50 -0.80 5.99
N VAL A 82 -2.59 -2.02 6.49
CA VAL A 82 -1.94 -3.17 5.87
C VAL A 82 -2.85 -3.66 4.77
N VAL A 83 -2.47 -3.41 3.52
CA VAL A 83 -3.24 -3.82 2.34
C VAL A 83 -2.72 -5.16 1.83
N ILE A 84 -3.57 -6.18 1.84
CA ILE A 84 -3.35 -7.47 1.20
C ILE A 84 -4.06 -7.41 -0.15
N ASP A 85 -3.31 -7.09 -1.20
CA ASP A 85 -3.81 -7.05 -2.56
C ASP A 85 -3.59 -8.41 -3.22
N SER A 86 -4.66 -9.18 -3.33
CA SER A 86 -4.65 -10.50 -3.94
C SER A 86 -4.85 -10.43 -5.46
N GLY A 87 -4.70 -9.28 -6.10
CA GLY A 87 -4.70 -9.14 -7.55
C GLY A 87 -3.51 -9.80 -8.25
N ASP A 88 -3.57 -9.80 -9.57
CA ASP A 88 -2.40 -10.08 -10.41
C ASP A 88 -1.49 -8.85 -10.42
N ALA A 89 -0.22 -9.02 -10.07
CA ALA A 89 0.70 -7.89 -9.93
C ALA A 89 0.88 -7.05 -11.21
N GLN A 90 0.66 -7.63 -12.40
CA GLN A 90 0.78 -6.92 -13.67
C GLN A 90 -0.58 -6.51 -14.23
N LYS A 91 -1.60 -7.35 -14.07
CA LYS A 91 -2.91 -7.18 -14.72
C LYS A 91 -3.97 -6.55 -13.81
N GLY A 92 -3.68 -6.41 -12.51
CA GLY A 92 -4.59 -5.86 -11.52
C GLY A 92 -5.64 -6.87 -11.06
N PHE A 93 -6.87 -6.40 -10.85
CA PHE A 93 -7.95 -7.16 -10.23
C PHE A 93 -8.15 -8.56 -10.83
N LYS A 94 -7.91 -9.60 -10.03
CA LYS A 94 -8.00 -11.01 -10.46
C LYS A 94 -9.23 -11.68 -9.87
N SER A 95 -10.33 -11.44 -10.55
CA SER A 95 -11.63 -12.06 -10.28
C SER A 95 -11.68 -13.44 -10.97
N TYR A 96 -11.37 -14.49 -10.23
CA TYR A 96 -11.42 -15.87 -10.73
C TYR A 96 -11.75 -16.80 -9.56
N ASP A 97 -12.71 -17.72 -9.74
CA ASP A 97 -13.13 -18.64 -8.68
C ASP A 97 -11.91 -19.30 -8.01
N TRP A 98 -11.92 -19.37 -6.69
CA TRP A 98 -10.83 -19.91 -5.86
C TRP A 98 -9.50 -19.15 -5.92
N TRP A 99 -9.48 -17.94 -6.49
CA TRP A 99 -8.39 -16.99 -6.32
C TRP A 99 -8.83 -15.90 -5.34
N SER A 100 -8.32 -15.92 -4.11
CA SER A 100 -8.81 -15.09 -3.00
C SER A 100 -7.69 -14.69 -2.05
N THR A 101 -7.99 -13.88 -1.04
CA THR A 101 -7.01 -13.60 0.04
C THR A 101 -6.68 -14.86 0.83
N ILE A 102 -7.69 -15.69 1.11
CA ILE A 102 -7.57 -16.95 1.84
C ILE A 102 -7.59 -18.11 0.85
N ARG A 103 -6.64 -19.04 0.99
CA ARG A 103 -6.59 -20.22 0.12
C ARG A 103 -7.74 -21.17 0.40
N ALA A 104 -8.48 -21.48 -0.66
CA ALA A 104 -9.38 -22.63 -0.75
C ALA A 104 -9.41 -23.08 -2.21
N TYR A 105 -9.62 -24.37 -2.46
CA TYR A 105 -9.64 -24.89 -3.82
C TYR A 105 -10.38 -26.22 -3.91
N THR A 106 -11.37 -26.29 -4.81
CA THR A 106 -12.02 -27.56 -5.19
C THR A 106 -11.71 -27.89 -6.64
N PRO A 107 -11.06 -29.04 -6.95
CA PRO A 107 -10.79 -29.43 -8.32
C PRO A 107 -12.08 -29.82 -9.06
N GLY A 108 -12.05 -29.75 -10.39
CA GLY A 108 -13.16 -30.19 -11.24
C GLY A 108 -14.35 -29.23 -11.34
N TRP A 109 -14.28 -28.05 -10.70
CA TRP A 109 -15.27 -26.99 -10.85
C TRP A 109 -15.43 -26.53 -12.32
N SER A 110 -14.32 -26.49 -13.06
CA SER A 110 -14.32 -26.38 -14.53
C SER A 110 -13.12 -27.11 -15.12
N ALA A 111 -13.05 -27.20 -16.46
CA ALA A 111 -11.90 -27.80 -17.15
C ALA A 111 -10.55 -27.12 -16.83
N LEU A 112 -10.57 -25.89 -16.31
CA LEU A 112 -9.39 -25.14 -15.89
C LEU A 112 -9.02 -25.38 -14.41
N HIS A 113 -9.89 -26.02 -13.63
CA HIS A 113 -9.68 -26.24 -12.19
C HIS A 113 -9.06 -27.61 -11.93
N THR A 114 -7.76 -27.75 -12.21
CA THR A 114 -7.01 -29.02 -12.11
C THR A 114 -6.02 -29.06 -10.95
N GLY A 115 -5.98 -28.03 -10.10
CA GLY A 115 -5.09 -27.94 -8.95
C GLY A 115 -5.41 -28.92 -7.83
N GLU A 116 -4.53 -29.00 -6.84
CA GLU A 116 -4.75 -29.83 -5.65
C GLU A 116 -5.86 -29.24 -4.77
N PRO A 117 -6.76 -30.09 -4.22
CA PRO A 117 -7.78 -29.62 -3.29
C PRO A 117 -7.15 -28.97 -2.06
N PHE A 118 -7.76 -27.90 -1.57
CA PHE A 118 -7.29 -27.18 -0.38
C PHE A 118 -8.47 -26.63 0.40
N SER A 119 -8.51 -26.89 1.70
CA SER A 119 -9.52 -26.36 2.61
C SER A 119 -8.93 -25.25 3.47
N SER A 120 -9.72 -24.20 3.73
CA SER A 120 -9.31 -23.11 4.62
C SER A 120 -9.35 -23.46 6.12
N THR A 121 -9.65 -24.71 6.48
CA THR A 121 -9.73 -25.18 7.89
C THR A 121 -8.46 -24.95 8.70
N GLY A 122 -7.29 -24.80 8.06
CA GLY A 122 -6.05 -24.40 8.74
C GLY A 122 -6.13 -23.03 9.44
N TRP A 123 -7.06 -22.16 9.02
CA TRP A 123 -7.35 -20.88 9.67
C TRP A 123 -8.23 -21.00 10.91
N ASP A 124 -8.57 -22.20 11.33
CA ASP A 124 -9.35 -22.39 12.54
C ASP A 124 -8.67 -21.74 13.76
N ARG A 125 -9.47 -20.99 14.52
CA ARG A 125 -9.05 -20.20 15.68
C ARG A 125 -7.95 -19.18 15.38
N TRP A 126 -8.09 -18.49 14.25
CA TRP A 126 -7.34 -17.28 13.94
C TRP A 126 -8.16 -16.02 14.15
N ALA A 127 -7.50 -14.96 14.59
CA ALA A 127 -8.02 -13.61 14.72
C ALA A 127 -7.35 -12.67 13.71
N PHE A 128 -8.13 -12.05 12.85
CA PHE A 128 -7.71 -11.06 11.87
C PHE A 128 -8.02 -9.67 12.41
N ARG A 129 -7.03 -8.77 12.41
CA ARG A 129 -7.19 -7.45 13.03
C ARG A 129 -6.59 -6.35 12.16
N ARG A 130 -7.38 -5.33 11.82
CA ARG A 130 -6.89 -4.08 11.21
C ARG A 130 -6.20 -4.28 9.85
N LEU A 131 -6.82 -5.10 9.01
CA LEU A 131 -6.34 -5.47 7.68
C LEU A 131 -7.27 -4.91 6.60
N TYR A 132 -6.71 -4.67 5.42
CA TYR A 132 -7.44 -4.34 4.21
C TYR A 132 -7.20 -5.47 3.19
N ALA A 133 -8.16 -6.35 2.97
CA ALA A 133 -8.09 -7.40 1.95
C ALA A 133 -8.82 -6.98 0.66
N THR A 134 -8.20 -7.16 -0.50
CA THR A 134 -8.76 -6.74 -1.80
C THR A 134 -8.16 -7.50 -2.99
N GLY A 135 -8.58 -7.14 -4.20
CA GLY A 135 -7.88 -7.51 -5.44
C GLY A 135 -8.31 -8.82 -6.09
N ALA A 136 -9.17 -9.61 -5.42
CA ALA A 136 -9.46 -10.98 -5.80
C ALA A 136 -10.95 -11.34 -5.78
N ASP A 137 -11.25 -12.62 -6.01
CA ASP A 137 -12.62 -13.15 -6.06
C ASP A 137 -13.36 -13.01 -4.73
N ALA A 138 -12.67 -13.30 -3.62
CA ALA A 138 -13.16 -13.06 -2.28
C ALA A 138 -12.10 -12.32 -1.44
N GLY A 139 -12.58 -11.50 -0.50
CA GLY A 139 -11.75 -10.89 0.54
C GLY A 139 -11.41 -11.90 1.66
N ILE A 140 -11.61 -11.50 2.92
CA ILE A 140 -11.53 -12.34 4.12
C ILE A 140 -12.74 -13.29 4.17
N PHE A 141 -12.66 -14.37 3.40
CA PHE A 141 -13.66 -15.40 3.28
C PHE A 141 -13.03 -16.78 3.46
N PHE A 142 -13.66 -17.64 4.28
CA PHE A 142 -13.12 -18.97 4.59
C PHE A 142 -14.04 -20.04 4.03
N ASP A 143 -13.57 -20.79 3.03
CA ASP A 143 -14.30 -21.94 2.48
C ASP A 143 -13.64 -23.24 2.94
N GLY A 144 -14.39 -24.06 3.67
CA GLY A 144 -13.98 -25.39 4.12
C GLY A 144 -13.95 -26.44 3.00
N THR A 145 -14.44 -26.10 1.81
CA THR A 145 -14.55 -26.96 0.63
C THR A 145 -15.32 -28.26 0.93
N ASP A 146 -14.65 -29.39 0.86
CA ASP A 146 -15.12 -30.74 1.17
C ASP A 146 -14.86 -31.13 2.64
N GLN A 147 -14.11 -30.32 3.41
CA GLN A 147 -13.79 -30.56 4.81
C GLN A 147 -14.73 -29.77 5.74
N VAL A 148 -15.94 -30.31 5.91
CA VAL A 148 -16.99 -29.72 6.74
C VAL A 148 -16.72 -29.98 8.23
N GLU A 149 -15.82 -29.20 8.81
CA GLU A 149 -15.36 -29.34 10.20
C GLU A 149 -15.86 -28.21 11.12
N PRO A 150 -15.86 -28.42 12.46
CA PRO A 150 -16.04 -27.34 13.40
C PRO A 150 -15.02 -26.24 13.14
N PHE A 151 -15.47 -25.00 12.95
CA PHE A 151 -14.62 -23.88 12.55
C PHE A 151 -15.02 -22.59 13.26
N SER A 152 -14.03 -21.79 13.66
CA SER A 152 -14.23 -20.52 14.33
C SER A 152 -13.13 -19.52 13.94
N VAL A 153 -13.51 -18.31 13.57
CA VAL A 153 -12.58 -17.20 13.33
C VAL A 153 -13.11 -15.91 13.95
N LEU A 154 -12.18 -15.01 14.28
CA LEU A 154 -12.49 -13.64 14.69
C LEU A 154 -11.94 -12.70 13.61
N VAL A 155 -12.77 -11.78 13.12
CA VAL A 155 -12.34 -10.75 12.17
C VAL A 155 -12.78 -9.42 12.73
N GLU A 156 -11.82 -8.55 13.05
CA GLU A 156 -12.09 -7.29 13.75
C GLU A 156 -11.40 -6.11 13.07
N ASP A 157 -12.12 -5.01 12.90
CA ASP A 157 -11.57 -3.74 12.39
C ASP A 157 -10.98 -3.86 10.97
N CYS A 158 -11.51 -4.77 10.15
CA CYS A 158 -11.02 -5.03 8.80
C CYS A 158 -11.91 -4.40 7.71
N LEU A 159 -11.28 -3.95 6.63
CA LEU A 159 -11.94 -3.74 5.34
C LEU A 159 -11.65 -4.95 4.45
N SER A 160 -12.68 -5.47 3.82
CA SER A 160 -12.59 -6.69 3.03
C SER A 160 -13.46 -6.56 1.79
N VAL A 161 -12.79 -6.62 0.63
CA VAL A 161 -13.40 -6.39 -0.67
C VAL A 161 -13.11 -7.60 -1.55
N GLY A 162 -14.17 -8.22 -2.07
CA GLY A 162 -14.06 -9.30 -3.06
C GLY A 162 -14.97 -9.05 -4.25
N ARG A 163 -14.70 -9.71 -5.37
CA ARG A 163 -15.68 -9.77 -6.47
C ARG A 163 -16.99 -10.39 -5.96
N ALA A 164 -16.93 -11.67 -5.60
CA ALA A 164 -18.05 -12.46 -5.10
C ALA A 164 -18.39 -12.12 -3.66
N PHE A 165 -17.42 -12.27 -2.75
CA PHE A 165 -17.71 -12.18 -1.32
C PHE A 165 -16.85 -11.15 -0.62
N GLY A 166 -17.50 -10.21 0.07
CA GLY A 166 -16.80 -9.28 0.95
C GLY A 166 -16.23 -9.99 2.17
N GLY A 167 -16.93 -10.97 2.74
CA GLY A 167 -16.38 -11.85 3.74
C GLY A 167 -17.41 -12.88 4.22
N GLY A 168 -16.99 -13.73 5.17
CA GLY A 168 -17.83 -14.76 5.76
C GLY A 168 -17.23 -16.15 5.68
N VAL A 169 -18.07 -17.18 5.72
CA VAL A 169 -17.64 -18.58 5.78
C VAL A 169 -18.55 -19.49 4.96
N ALA A 170 -17.99 -20.59 4.45
CA ALA A 170 -18.72 -21.62 3.72
C ALA A 170 -18.17 -23.02 4.01
N SER A 171 -19.00 -24.06 3.87
CA SER A 171 -18.60 -25.46 4.06
C SER A 171 -17.99 -25.75 5.44
N VAL A 172 -18.59 -25.21 6.50
CA VAL A 172 -18.13 -25.42 7.88
C VAL A 172 -19.27 -25.80 8.82
N ARG A 173 -18.92 -26.30 10.01
CA ARG A 173 -19.83 -26.46 11.16
C ARG A 173 -19.53 -25.40 12.21
N SER A 174 -20.56 -24.75 12.75
CA SER A 174 -20.39 -23.75 13.81
C SER A 174 -20.06 -24.39 15.17
N ARG A 175 -19.35 -23.66 16.04
CA ARG A 175 -19.07 -24.08 17.43
C ARG A 175 -19.92 -23.32 18.44
N THR A 176 -20.43 -24.05 19.44
CA THR A 176 -21.32 -23.50 20.48
C THR A 176 -20.68 -22.45 21.37
N GLY A 177 -19.43 -22.65 21.79
CA GLY A 177 -18.71 -21.76 22.71
C GLY A 177 -17.81 -20.73 22.02
N GLU A 178 -17.58 -20.88 20.72
CA GLU A 178 -16.62 -20.10 19.94
C GLU A 178 -17.28 -19.74 18.59
N PRO A 179 -18.34 -18.92 18.54
CA PRO A 179 -18.97 -18.58 17.28
C PRO A 179 -17.99 -17.83 16.37
N THR A 180 -18.20 -17.92 15.05
CA THR A 180 -17.50 -17.03 14.12
C THR A 180 -17.98 -15.60 14.33
N VAL A 181 -17.07 -14.64 14.43
CA VAL A 181 -17.41 -13.24 14.70
C VAL A 181 -16.72 -12.32 13.71
N PHE A 182 -17.49 -11.44 13.10
CA PHE A 182 -17.03 -10.27 12.37
C PHE A 182 -17.45 -9.02 13.16
N ARG A 183 -16.49 -8.16 13.51
CA ARG A 183 -16.75 -6.98 14.35
C ARG A 183 -16.11 -5.72 13.75
N ARG A 184 -16.89 -4.65 13.61
CA ARG A 184 -16.45 -3.37 13.02
C ARG A 184 -15.81 -3.56 11.64
N CYS A 185 -16.34 -4.51 10.85
CA CYS A 185 -15.84 -4.82 9.53
C CYS A 185 -16.62 -4.10 8.42
N HIS A 186 -15.93 -3.79 7.33
CA HIS A 186 -16.55 -3.34 6.09
C HIS A 186 -16.40 -4.48 5.07
N LEU A 187 -17.50 -5.11 4.68
CA LEU A 187 -17.51 -6.27 3.80
C LEU A 187 -18.20 -5.91 2.49
N TRP A 188 -17.43 -5.90 1.40
CA TRP A 188 -17.87 -5.46 0.08
C TRP A 188 -17.83 -6.59 -0.94
N SER A 189 -18.95 -6.84 -1.60
CA SER A 189 -18.94 -7.47 -2.92
C SER A 189 -19.06 -6.45 -4.04
N LEU A 190 -18.37 -6.73 -5.15
CA LEU A 190 -18.31 -5.83 -6.31
C LEU A 190 -19.22 -6.28 -7.47
N ASP A 191 -19.79 -7.48 -7.41
CA ASP A 191 -20.48 -8.11 -8.53
C ASP A 191 -21.96 -8.40 -8.26
N TRP A 192 -22.68 -8.70 -9.34
CA TRP A 192 -24.12 -8.99 -9.39
C TRP A 192 -24.40 -10.46 -9.69
N TRP A 193 -23.40 -11.20 -10.17
CA TRP A 193 -23.56 -12.55 -10.68
C TRP A 193 -23.51 -13.63 -9.59
N GLY A 194 -24.34 -14.66 -9.75
CA GLY A 194 -24.36 -15.86 -8.93
C GLY A 194 -24.68 -15.60 -7.46
N ASP A 195 -23.81 -16.11 -6.59
CA ASP A 195 -23.97 -16.11 -5.14
C ASP A 195 -23.25 -14.93 -4.46
N THR A 196 -22.77 -13.95 -5.21
CA THR A 196 -22.11 -12.74 -4.67
C THR A 196 -22.91 -12.02 -3.56
N SER A 197 -22.22 -11.54 -2.53
CA SER A 197 -22.81 -10.79 -1.41
C SER A 197 -21.76 -10.09 -0.55
N GLY A 198 -22.15 -9.00 0.13
CA GLY A 198 -21.28 -8.35 1.11
C GLY A 198 -20.79 -9.34 2.18
N ALA A 199 -21.73 -10.03 2.83
CA ALA A 199 -21.45 -11.18 3.69
C ALA A 199 -22.11 -12.45 3.16
N TYR A 200 -21.33 -13.53 3.04
CA TYR A 200 -21.80 -14.85 2.64
C TYR A 200 -21.67 -15.86 3.79
N VAL A 201 -22.74 -16.59 4.06
CA VAL A 201 -22.79 -17.59 5.13
C VAL A 201 -23.36 -18.90 4.61
N ARG A 202 -22.53 -19.96 4.57
CA ARG A 202 -22.98 -21.34 4.34
C ARG A 202 -22.46 -22.24 5.46
N ILE A 203 -23.33 -22.53 6.42
CA ILE A 203 -23.06 -23.47 7.51
C ILE A 203 -23.83 -24.75 7.23
N GLU A 204 -23.16 -25.89 7.35
CA GLU A 204 -23.73 -27.18 6.97
C GLU A 204 -24.53 -27.82 8.12
N ASN A 205 -25.40 -27.04 8.79
CA ASN A 205 -26.27 -27.61 9.82
C ASN A 205 -27.43 -28.39 9.16
N PRO A 206 -27.72 -29.62 9.61
CA PRO A 206 -28.82 -30.43 9.06
C PRO A 206 -30.22 -29.90 9.43
N SER A 207 -30.29 -29.01 10.43
CA SER A 207 -31.52 -28.37 10.89
C SER A 207 -31.19 -27.01 11.51
N MET A 208 -32.19 -26.13 11.62
CA MET A 208 -32.01 -24.81 12.23
C MET A 208 -31.40 -24.95 13.64
N PRO A 209 -30.25 -24.31 13.92
CA PRO A 209 -29.62 -24.39 15.24
C PRO A 209 -30.47 -23.69 16.30
N ASP A 210 -30.14 -23.94 17.56
CA ASP A 210 -30.76 -23.31 18.74
C ASP A 210 -30.09 -21.99 19.17
N ARG A 211 -29.09 -21.54 18.39
CA ARG A 211 -28.31 -20.32 18.59
C ARG A 211 -27.76 -19.78 17.27
N PRO A 212 -27.29 -18.53 17.21
CA PRO A 212 -26.57 -18.01 16.04
C PRO A 212 -25.28 -18.80 15.76
N ASP A 213 -25.03 -19.12 14.49
CA ASP A 213 -23.78 -19.68 13.99
C ASP A 213 -22.67 -18.63 13.89
N ILE A 214 -23.07 -17.42 13.48
CA ILE A 214 -22.18 -16.32 13.15
C ILE A 214 -22.75 -14.99 13.65
N LEU A 215 -21.84 -14.15 14.16
CA LEU A 215 -22.14 -12.83 14.68
C LEU A 215 -21.49 -11.75 13.81
N PHE A 216 -22.28 -10.77 13.40
CA PHE A 216 -21.81 -9.52 12.81
C PHE A 216 -22.15 -8.39 13.77
N GLU A 217 -21.13 -7.68 14.24
CA GLU A 217 -21.26 -6.63 15.25
C GLU A 217 -20.66 -5.33 14.70
N ASP A 218 -21.47 -4.27 14.59
CA ASP A 218 -21.07 -2.97 14.04
C ASP A 218 -20.49 -3.02 12.61
N CYS A 219 -20.85 -4.03 11.83
CA CYS A 219 -20.37 -4.20 10.46
C CYS A 219 -21.16 -3.36 9.44
N THR A 220 -20.48 -2.96 8.37
CA THR A 220 -21.09 -2.43 7.14
C THR A 220 -20.99 -3.49 6.05
N LEU A 221 -22.14 -3.99 5.58
CA LEU A 221 -22.26 -5.04 4.58
C LEU A 221 -22.77 -4.46 3.27
N VAL A 222 -21.91 -4.39 2.25
CA VAL A 222 -22.18 -3.73 0.99
C VAL A 222 -22.15 -4.74 -0.14
N GLY A 223 -23.16 -4.72 -0.98
CA GLY A 223 -23.14 -5.50 -2.21
C GLY A 223 -24.18 -4.95 -3.17
N PRO A 224 -23.92 -4.95 -4.47
CA PRO A 224 -24.92 -4.45 -5.40
C PRO A 224 -26.03 -5.48 -5.66
N GLN A 225 -25.80 -6.76 -5.31
CA GLN A 225 -26.78 -7.84 -5.40
C GLN A 225 -27.53 -8.08 -4.10
N CYS A 226 -26.83 -8.19 -2.97
CA CYS A 226 -27.37 -8.22 -1.62
C CYS A 226 -26.26 -7.94 -0.60
N SER A 227 -26.66 -7.57 0.62
CA SER A 227 -25.74 -7.31 1.72
C SER A 227 -25.42 -8.58 2.50
N LEU A 228 -26.39 -9.49 2.67
CA LEU A 228 -26.22 -10.76 3.37
C LEU A 228 -26.86 -11.90 2.58
N LYS A 229 -26.13 -12.99 2.40
CA LYS A 229 -26.61 -14.22 1.77
C LYS A 229 -26.40 -15.44 2.65
N GLY A 230 -27.44 -16.26 2.75
CA GLY A 230 -27.43 -17.56 3.40
C GLY A 230 -27.57 -18.71 2.40
N GLY A 231 -26.65 -19.67 2.47
CA GLY A 231 -26.72 -20.94 1.74
C GLY A 231 -26.22 -20.84 0.30
N ASN A 232 -26.45 -21.89 -0.48
CA ASN A 232 -26.11 -21.95 -1.90
C ASN A 232 -27.12 -22.77 -2.70
N TYR A 233 -27.02 -22.74 -4.03
CA TYR A 233 -27.88 -23.48 -4.94
C TYR A 233 -27.81 -24.99 -4.69
N GLY A 234 -28.96 -25.61 -4.42
CA GLY A 234 -29.07 -27.05 -4.15
C GLY A 234 -28.68 -27.48 -2.73
N PHE A 235 -28.37 -26.54 -1.84
CA PHE A 235 -28.03 -26.85 -0.45
C PHE A 235 -29.27 -26.74 0.45
N GLU A 236 -29.53 -27.79 1.22
CA GLU A 236 -30.65 -27.90 2.16
C GLU A 236 -30.18 -27.84 3.61
N THR A 237 -29.26 -26.92 3.89
CA THR A 237 -28.69 -26.73 5.23
C THR A 237 -29.22 -25.46 5.86
N SER A 238 -29.22 -25.40 7.20
CA SER A 238 -29.80 -24.28 7.94
C SER A 238 -28.74 -23.41 8.58
N MET A 239 -28.97 -22.10 8.62
CA MET A 239 -28.05 -21.15 9.21
C MET A 239 -28.78 -20.07 9.99
N TRP A 240 -28.20 -19.68 11.11
CA TRP A 240 -28.67 -18.60 11.95
C TRP A 240 -27.59 -17.51 12.06
N VAL A 241 -27.90 -16.32 11.52
CA VAL A 241 -27.05 -15.14 11.56
C VAL A 241 -27.57 -14.13 12.59
N ARG A 242 -26.70 -13.53 13.39
CA ARG A 242 -27.05 -12.37 14.23
C ARG A 242 -26.31 -11.12 13.77
N LEU A 243 -27.06 -10.03 13.58
CA LEU A 243 -26.59 -8.71 13.19
C LEU A 243 -26.89 -7.73 14.33
N GLN A 244 -25.85 -7.11 14.89
CA GLN A 244 -25.98 -6.10 15.94
C GLN A 244 -25.29 -4.80 15.50
N GLY A 245 -26.02 -3.69 15.46
CA GLY A 245 -25.48 -2.38 15.07
C GLY A 245 -25.05 -2.31 13.60
N CYS A 246 -25.53 -3.22 12.73
CA CYS A 246 -25.04 -3.33 11.36
C CYS A 246 -25.72 -2.37 10.38
N ARG A 247 -24.96 -1.95 9.35
CA ARG A 247 -25.46 -1.25 8.17
C ARG A 247 -25.45 -2.22 6.99
N LEU A 248 -26.61 -2.52 6.41
CA LEU A 248 -26.73 -3.39 5.24
C LEU A 248 -27.10 -2.53 4.04
N ILE A 249 -26.16 -2.34 3.13
CA ILE A 249 -26.28 -1.44 1.99
C ILE A 249 -26.29 -2.25 0.69
N THR A 250 -27.48 -2.45 0.14
CA THR A 250 -27.67 -3.03 -1.18
C THR A 250 -27.89 -1.93 -2.21
N LEU A 251 -26.97 -1.80 -3.16
CA LEU A 251 -26.89 -0.60 -4.02
C LEU A 251 -27.92 -0.58 -5.17
N ASN A 252 -28.63 -1.67 -5.42
CA ASN A 252 -29.61 -1.77 -6.51
C ASN A 252 -31.07 -1.67 -5.98
N PHE A 253 -31.80 -0.64 -6.43
CA PHE A 253 -33.17 -0.28 -6.05
C PHE A 253 -34.18 -0.41 -7.21
N SER A 254 -33.84 -1.10 -8.31
CA SER A 254 -34.21 -0.74 -9.70
C SER A 254 -35.69 -0.56 -10.08
N GLN A 255 -36.28 0.55 -9.64
CA GLN A 255 -37.48 1.12 -10.24
C GLN A 255 -37.45 1.21 -11.79
N PRO A 256 -38.59 0.98 -12.49
CA PRO A 256 -39.87 0.41 -12.03
C PRO A 256 -39.95 -1.11 -12.34
N HIS A 257 -38.94 -1.87 -11.90
CA HIS A 257 -38.69 -3.33 -12.03
C HIS A 257 -37.77 -3.76 -13.18
N GLY A 258 -36.72 -2.99 -13.52
CA GLY A 258 -35.69 -3.42 -14.48
C GLY A 258 -35.12 -4.82 -14.19
N THR A 259 -34.10 -4.92 -13.34
CA THR A 259 -33.54 -6.19 -12.83
C THR A 259 -33.22 -6.03 -11.34
N PRO A 260 -34.25 -5.95 -10.48
CA PRO A 260 -34.05 -5.66 -9.06
C PRO A 260 -33.35 -6.79 -8.34
N THR A 261 -32.71 -6.47 -7.22
CA THR A 261 -32.20 -7.50 -6.31
C THR A 261 -33.35 -8.26 -5.68
N ASP A 262 -33.16 -9.55 -5.43
CA ASP A 262 -34.16 -10.36 -4.74
C ASP A 262 -34.34 -9.97 -3.28
N GLY A 263 -33.41 -9.21 -2.68
CA GLY A 263 -33.51 -8.74 -1.30
C GLY A 263 -32.17 -8.28 -0.75
N ILE A 264 -32.20 -7.43 0.28
CA ILE A 264 -31.02 -7.01 1.03
C ILE A 264 -30.42 -8.21 1.79
N VAL A 265 -31.30 -9.07 2.31
CA VAL A 265 -30.98 -10.35 2.95
C VAL A 265 -31.63 -11.47 2.15
N GLN A 266 -30.83 -12.46 1.76
CA GLN A 266 -31.29 -13.52 0.86
C GLN A 266 -31.00 -14.91 1.40
N SER A 267 -31.98 -15.81 1.31
CA SER A 267 -31.73 -17.24 1.32
C SER A 267 -31.60 -17.74 -0.12
N VAL A 268 -30.61 -18.59 -0.42
CA VAL A 268 -30.42 -19.06 -1.79
C VAL A 268 -31.47 -20.10 -2.19
N GLN A 269 -31.56 -21.22 -1.45
CA GLN A 269 -32.42 -22.35 -1.83
C GLN A 269 -33.88 -22.11 -1.45
N ALA A 270 -34.19 -22.00 -0.15
CA ALA A 270 -35.54 -21.84 0.38
C ALA A 270 -35.55 -21.00 1.68
N GLY A 271 -36.63 -20.30 1.98
CA GLY A 271 -36.71 -19.38 3.11
C GLY A 271 -36.49 -20.03 4.48
N LYS A 272 -37.05 -21.22 4.72
CA LYS A 272 -36.94 -21.97 5.99
C LYS A 272 -35.51 -22.24 6.47
N TYR A 273 -34.53 -22.19 5.57
CA TYR A 273 -33.13 -22.47 5.86
C TYR A 273 -32.38 -21.29 6.49
N LEU A 274 -32.93 -20.08 6.45
CA LEU A 274 -32.28 -18.88 6.96
C LEU A 274 -33.04 -18.29 8.15
N LYS A 275 -32.33 -18.09 9.26
CA LYS A 275 -32.78 -17.30 10.40
C LYS A 275 -31.86 -16.10 10.63
N VAL A 276 -32.44 -14.92 10.83
CA VAL A 276 -31.67 -13.68 11.05
C VAL A 276 -32.19 -12.88 12.24
N GLU A 277 -31.31 -12.55 13.18
CA GLU A 277 -31.63 -11.61 14.26
C GLU A 277 -31.07 -10.23 13.95
N PHE A 278 -31.90 -9.20 14.06
CA PHE A 278 -31.50 -7.81 13.89
C PHE A 278 -31.61 -7.08 15.23
N GLU A 279 -30.51 -6.46 15.66
CA GLU A 279 -30.47 -5.57 16.82
C GLU A 279 -29.86 -4.24 16.39
N ASP A 280 -30.63 -3.15 16.42
CA ASP A 280 -30.16 -1.79 16.08
C ASP A 280 -29.54 -1.67 14.66
N CYS A 281 -30.13 -2.35 13.67
CA CYS A 281 -29.64 -2.38 12.28
C CYS A 281 -30.34 -1.38 11.36
N THR A 282 -29.62 -0.87 10.36
CA THR A 282 -30.23 -0.11 9.24
C THR A 282 -29.96 -0.79 7.91
N LEU A 283 -31.03 -1.01 7.15
CA LEU A 283 -31.02 -1.67 5.85
C LEU A 283 -31.39 -0.67 4.76
N MET A 284 -30.74 -0.75 3.61
CA MET A 284 -31.13 0.00 2.41
C MET A 284 -30.98 -0.85 1.14
N GLY A 285 -31.96 -0.79 0.24
CA GLY A 285 -31.96 -1.55 -1.02
C GLY A 285 -33.34 -1.67 -1.66
N TYR A 286 -33.51 -2.58 -2.61
CA TYR A 286 -34.81 -2.77 -3.27
C TYR A 286 -35.90 -3.22 -2.29
N LYS A 287 -35.75 -4.38 -1.66
CA LYS A 287 -36.63 -4.93 -0.61
C LYS A 287 -35.83 -5.67 0.47
N VAL A 288 -36.42 -5.95 1.63
CA VAL A 288 -35.69 -6.51 2.79
C VAL A 288 -35.27 -7.96 2.58
N PHE A 289 -36.22 -8.86 2.32
CA PHE A 289 -35.98 -10.30 2.23
C PHE A 289 -36.16 -10.82 0.80
N GLY A 290 -35.48 -11.92 0.49
CA GLY A 290 -35.55 -12.60 -0.81
C GLY A 290 -35.18 -14.07 -0.76
N VAL A 291 -35.74 -14.86 -1.68
CA VAL A 291 -35.29 -16.22 -1.98
C VAL A 291 -34.93 -16.35 -3.45
N LYS A 292 -33.80 -16.99 -3.76
CA LYS A 292 -33.28 -17.08 -5.15
C LYS A 292 -33.89 -18.23 -5.97
N VAL A 293 -34.06 -19.40 -5.38
CA VAL A 293 -34.53 -20.61 -6.09
C VAL A 293 -36.01 -20.83 -5.86
N GLU A 294 -36.42 -21.13 -4.63
CA GLU A 294 -37.82 -21.38 -4.27
C GLU A 294 -38.50 -20.07 -3.84
N THR A 295 -38.70 -19.14 -4.78
CA THR A 295 -39.12 -17.75 -4.51
C THR A 295 -40.40 -17.65 -3.65
N ASP A 296 -41.31 -18.61 -3.77
CA ASP A 296 -42.59 -18.64 -3.04
C ASP A 296 -42.39 -18.90 -1.53
N THR A 297 -41.20 -19.32 -1.12
CA THR A 297 -40.84 -19.57 0.29
C THR A 297 -40.25 -18.35 0.99
N GLU A 298 -40.26 -17.15 0.38
CA GLU A 298 -39.73 -15.92 1.00
C GLU A 298 -40.30 -15.64 2.38
N GLY A 299 -41.59 -15.91 2.59
CA GLY A 299 -42.25 -15.75 3.88
C GLY A 299 -41.80 -16.74 4.97
N GLU A 300 -41.03 -17.77 4.61
CA GLU A 300 -40.47 -18.75 5.55
C GLU A 300 -39.13 -18.32 6.16
N ILE A 301 -38.51 -17.22 5.67
CA ILE A 301 -37.31 -16.65 6.29
C ILE A 301 -37.66 -16.23 7.72
N GLN A 302 -36.96 -16.83 8.68
CA GLN A 302 -37.19 -16.57 10.10
C GLN A 302 -36.41 -15.33 10.51
N TYR A 303 -37.03 -14.42 11.25
CA TYR A 303 -36.30 -13.26 11.78
C TYR A 303 -36.86 -12.72 13.08
N THR A 304 -36.02 -12.01 13.82
CA THR A 304 -36.41 -11.20 14.97
C THR A 304 -35.82 -9.79 14.85
N THR A 305 -36.49 -8.82 15.45
CA THR A 305 -36.04 -7.43 15.53
C THR A 305 -35.99 -6.99 16.98
N LYS A 306 -34.95 -6.24 17.35
CA LYS A 306 -34.76 -5.64 18.67
C LYS A 306 -34.18 -4.25 18.52
N GLY A 307 -34.71 -3.29 19.28
CA GLY A 307 -34.24 -1.91 19.22
C GLY A 307 -34.58 -1.22 17.90
N SER A 308 -33.65 -0.42 17.38
CA SER A 308 -33.85 0.44 16.20
C SER A 308 -33.56 -0.29 14.89
N CYS A 309 -34.52 -1.05 14.38
CA CYS A 309 -34.42 -1.68 13.04
C CYS A 309 -35.07 -0.80 11.96
N LEU A 310 -34.25 -0.24 11.07
CA LEU A 310 -34.67 0.75 10.06
C LEU A 310 -34.51 0.18 8.64
N ALA A 311 -35.41 0.55 7.72
CA ALA A 311 -35.37 0.12 6.33
C ALA A 311 -35.67 1.26 5.34
N TYR A 312 -34.69 1.61 4.51
CA TYR A 312 -34.88 2.48 3.34
C TYR A 312 -35.00 1.61 2.08
N VAL A 313 -36.24 1.30 1.70
CA VAL A 313 -36.54 0.41 0.56
C VAL A 313 -37.22 1.15 -0.59
N GLN A 314 -37.16 0.56 -1.78
CA GLN A 314 -37.87 1.08 -2.95
C GLN A 314 -39.36 1.31 -2.63
N PHE A 315 -39.95 2.40 -3.15
CA PHE A 315 -41.23 2.91 -2.63
C PHE A 315 -42.45 1.97 -2.80
N GLN A 316 -42.42 1.05 -3.77
CA GLN A 316 -43.50 0.06 -4.01
C GLN A 316 -43.35 -1.19 -3.14
N GLN A 317 -42.20 -1.37 -2.50
CA GLN A 317 -41.96 -2.51 -1.62
C GLN A 317 -42.58 -2.25 -0.25
N GLU A 318 -43.13 -3.33 0.32
CA GLU A 318 -43.54 -3.39 1.71
C GLU A 318 -42.31 -3.57 2.62
N ILE A 319 -42.49 -3.29 3.91
CA ILE A 319 -41.46 -3.55 4.93
C ILE A 319 -41.95 -4.64 5.89
N PRO A 320 -41.11 -5.61 6.27
CA PRO A 320 -41.47 -6.64 7.25
C PRO A 320 -41.80 -6.06 8.63
N THR A 321 -42.56 -6.82 9.42
CA THR A 321 -42.96 -6.42 10.78
C THR A 321 -41.73 -6.17 11.67
N GLY A 322 -41.77 -5.10 12.46
CA GLY A 322 -40.67 -4.74 13.37
C GLY A 322 -39.61 -3.82 12.77
N PHE A 323 -39.61 -3.60 11.45
CA PHE A 323 -38.81 -2.55 10.83
C PHE A 323 -39.58 -1.23 10.76
N HIS A 324 -38.88 -0.11 10.88
CA HIS A 324 -39.41 1.22 10.60
C HIS A 324 -38.98 1.70 9.21
N ARG A 325 -39.93 2.15 8.39
CA ARG A 325 -39.64 2.66 7.04
C ARG A 325 -39.01 4.04 7.11
N LEU A 326 -37.84 4.20 6.50
CA LEU A 326 -37.22 5.50 6.30
C LEU A 326 -37.84 6.18 5.08
N GLY A 327 -38.39 7.39 5.27
CA GLY A 327 -38.97 8.21 4.21
C GLY A 327 -37.99 9.16 3.51
N HIS A 328 -36.73 9.19 3.95
CA HIS A 328 -35.67 10.04 3.40
C HIS A 328 -34.39 9.23 3.20
N TRP A 329 -33.51 9.74 2.35
CA TRP A 329 -32.21 9.13 2.11
C TRP A 329 -31.35 9.12 3.39
N PRO A 330 -30.86 7.97 3.85
CA PRO A 330 -30.08 7.88 5.08
C PRO A 330 -28.61 8.27 4.82
N VAL A 331 -28.31 9.57 4.94
CA VAL A 331 -26.98 10.15 4.64
C VAL A 331 -25.89 9.50 5.50
N GLU A 332 -26.14 9.31 6.79
CA GLU A 332 -25.19 8.76 7.75
C GLU A 332 -24.85 7.30 7.45
N VAL A 333 -25.82 6.54 6.96
CA VAL A 333 -25.62 5.14 6.53
C VAL A 333 -24.75 5.12 5.28
N PHE A 334 -25.04 5.96 4.30
CA PHE A 334 -24.25 6.00 3.07
C PHE A 334 -22.80 6.48 3.31
N GLN A 335 -22.58 7.36 4.29
CA GLN A 335 -21.24 7.78 4.72
C GLN A 335 -20.42 6.63 5.33
N SER A 336 -21.08 5.56 5.83
CA SER A 336 -20.40 4.37 6.38
C SER A 336 -19.86 3.40 5.32
N LEU A 337 -20.03 3.71 4.03
CA LEU A 337 -19.48 2.91 2.93
C LEU A 337 -17.94 2.81 3.01
N LEU A 338 -17.26 3.89 3.37
CA LEU A 338 -15.82 3.90 3.57
C LEU A 338 -15.49 3.58 5.03
N PRO A 339 -14.44 2.79 5.30
CA PRO A 339 -14.00 2.58 6.66
C PRO A 339 -13.44 3.87 7.26
N PRO A 340 -13.34 3.95 8.60
CA PRO A 340 -12.63 5.04 9.27
C PRO A 340 -11.20 5.15 8.74
N THR A 341 -10.75 6.40 8.52
CA THR A 341 -9.35 6.65 8.17
C THR A 341 -8.45 6.20 9.33
N PRO A 342 -7.35 5.47 9.05
CA PRO A 342 -6.38 5.15 10.08
C PRO A 342 -5.89 6.41 10.80
N PRO A 343 -5.57 6.33 12.10
CA PRO A 343 -4.82 7.39 12.76
C PRO A 343 -3.52 7.61 11.99
N GLN A 344 -3.35 8.80 11.44
CA GLN A 344 -2.12 9.21 10.77
C GLN A 344 -1.47 10.32 11.59
N PRO A 345 -0.15 10.27 11.85
CA PRO A 345 0.54 11.45 12.34
C PRO A 345 0.37 12.59 11.33
N PRO A 346 0.43 13.85 11.78
CA PRO A 346 0.46 14.98 10.86
C PRO A 346 1.53 14.76 9.80
N PRO A 347 1.22 15.00 8.51
CA PRO A 347 2.20 14.78 7.45
C PRO A 347 3.44 15.62 7.74
N VAL A 348 4.61 14.98 7.66
CA VAL A 348 5.90 15.63 7.87
C VAL A 348 6.05 16.82 6.92
N LEU A 349 5.74 16.59 5.65
CA LEU A 349 5.78 17.60 4.61
C LEU A 349 4.41 18.26 4.45
N ARG A 350 4.42 19.58 4.21
CA ARG A 350 3.24 20.42 4.02
C ARG A 350 3.17 20.93 2.60
N GLY A 351 1.96 20.93 2.05
CA GLY A 351 1.71 21.33 0.67
C GLY A 351 2.29 20.34 -0.34
N ARG A 352 1.79 20.38 -1.57
CA ARG A 352 2.26 19.61 -2.73
C ARG A 352 2.01 20.44 -3.98
N GLU A 353 2.77 21.52 -4.12
CA GLU A 353 2.56 22.54 -5.14
C GLU A 353 3.24 22.14 -6.45
N LEU A 354 2.52 22.28 -7.56
CA LEU A 354 3.13 22.18 -8.89
C LEU A 354 4.07 23.37 -9.10
N VAL A 355 5.34 23.09 -9.34
CA VAL A 355 6.37 24.10 -9.64
C VAL A 355 6.49 24.28 -11.14
N LYS A 356 6.61 23.17 -11.88
CA LYS A 356 6.87 23.23 -13.32
C LYS A 356 6.37 21.99 -14.04
N ARG A 357 5.91 22.17 -15.28
CA ARG A 357 5.51 21.07 -16.15
C ARG A 357 6.59 20.71 -17.16
N GLY A 358 6.65 19.44 -17.54
CA GLY A 358 7.56 18.96 -18.59
C GLY A 358 9.03 19.10 -18.24
N VAL A 359 9.36 19.10 -16.95
CA VAL A 359 10.74 19.11 -16.44
C VAL A 359 10.91 17.87 -15.59
N CYS A 360 11.96 17.10 -15.88
CA CYS A 360 12.21 15.82 -15.25
C CYS A 360 12.99 15.97 -13.93
N GLU A 361 14.10 16.72 -13.96
CA GLU A 361 14.95 16.96 -12.79
C GLU A 361 15.16 18.46 -12.51
N LEU A 362 15.18 18.82 -11.23
CA LEU A 362 15.41 20.18 -10.76
C LEU A 362 16.22 20.14 -9.46
N SER A 363 17.34 20.87 -9.42
CA SER A 363 18.17 21.02 -8.23
C SER A 363 18.01 22.43 -7.65
N PRO A 364 17.43 22.60 -6.46
CA PRO A 364 17.26 23.89 -5.81
C PRO A 364 18.56 24.30 -5.10
N LEU A 365 18.88 25.59 -5.13
CA LEU A 365 20.06 26.14 -4.47
C LEU A 365 19.87 27.59 -4.05
N VAL A 366 20.70 28.07 -3.13
CA VAL A 366 20.75 29.48 -2.76
C VAL A 366 21.94 30.13 -3.43
N TRP A 367 21.69 31.06 -4.35
CA TRP A 367 22.72 31.85 -5.03
C TRP A 367 22.54 33.32 -4.68
N GLN A 368 23.55 33.95 -4.07
CA GLN A 368 23.53 35.37 -3.68
C GLN A 368 22.25 35.73 -2.88
N ASP A 369 21.96 34.96 -1.83
CA ASP A 369 20.79 35.11 -0.96
C ASP A 369 19.43 34.93 -1.65
N GLN A 370 19.41 34.37 -2.86
CA GLN A 370 18.18 34.08 -3.61
C GLN A 370 18.00 32.58 -3.83
N LEU A 371 16.76 32.11 -3.65
CA LEU A 371 16.38 30.76 -4.03
C LEU A 371 16.32 30.64 -5.56
N CYS A 372 17.10 29.72 -6.10
CA CYS A 372 17.23 29.44 -7.53
C CYS A 372 16.97 27.97 -7.82
N HIS A 373 16.62 27.68 -9.07
CA HIS A 373 16.44 26.34 -9.61
C HIS A 373 17.44 26.10 -10.73
N LEU A 374 18.23 25.04 -10.60
CA LEU A 374 18.98 24.47 -11.70
C LEU A 374 18.08 23.45 -12.41
N GLU A 375 17.61 23.81 -13.59
CA GLU A 375 16.73 23.00 -14.43
C GLU A 375 17.57 22.16 -15.40
N CYS A 376 17.31 20.85 -15.42
CA CYS A 376 17.82 19.95 -16.45
C CYS A 376 16.87 19.97 -17.66
N VAL A 377 17.27 20.66 -18.74
CA VAL A 377 16.45 20.71 -19.95
C VAL A 377 16.81 19.55 -20.86
N ARG A 378 15.84 18.69 -21.14
CA ARG A 378 15.97 17.56 -22.06
C ARG A 378 14.64 17.12 -22.67
N PRO A 379 14.63 16.51 -23.86
CA PRO A 379 13.42 15.90 -24.43
C PRO A 379 12.93 14.70 -23.61
N PRO A 380 11.61 14.43 -23.59
CA PRO A 380 11.05 13.29 -22.85
C PRO A 380 11.41 11.92 -23.44
N SER A 381 11.68 11.83 -24.75
CA SER A 381 11.85 10.57 -25.47
C SER A 381 13.21 10.43 -26.19
N GLY A 382 14.27 10.96 -25.58
CA GLY A 382 15.61 10.99 -26.18
C GLY A 382 15.78 12.09 -27.24
N GLY A 383 17.02 12.41 -27.57
CA GLY A 383 17.40 13.55 -28.42
C GLY A 383 18.89 13.53 -28.76
N THR A 384 19.40 14.59 -29.39
CA THR A 384 20.84 14.78 -29.64
C THR A 384 21.45 15.71 -28.59
N ALA A 385 22.78 15.75 -28.47
CA ALA A 385 23.47 16.54 -27.44
C ALA A 385 23.01 18.02 -27.37
N GLN A 386 22.65 18.63 -28.50
CA GLN A 386 22.16 20.02 -28.59
C GLN A 386 20.82 20.23 -27.88
N ASP A 387 20.03 19.17 -27.71
CA ASP A 387 18.73 19.22 -27.03
C ASP A 387 18.88 19.26 -25.50
N TYR A 388 20.10 18.99 -24.98
CA TYR A 388 20.39 18.93 -23.56
C TYR A 388 21.19 20.15 -23.13
N HIS A 389 20.76 20.83 -22.08
CA HIS A 389 21.54 21.89 -21.45
C HIS A 389 20.99 22.19 -20.06
N LEU A 390 21.75 22.96 -19.29
CA LEU A 390 21.36 23.39 -17.96
C LEU A 390 20.94 24.86 -17.97
N ARG A 391 19.92 25.18 -17.16
CA ARG A 391 19.47 26.56 -16.93
C ARG A 391 19.42 26.84 -15.44
N LEU A 392 20.04 27.94 -15.03
CA LEU A 392 19.84 28.48 -13.69
C LEU A 392 18.78 29.57 -13.78
N VAL A 393 17.70 29.44 -13.00
CA VAL A 393 16.61 30.41 -12.95
C VAL A 393 16.29 30.82 -11.52
N GLU A 394 15.78 32.03 -11.33
CA GLU A 394 15.19 32.42 -10.05
C GLU A 394 13.90 31.64 -9.79
N ALA A 395 13.77 31.06 -8.58
CA ALA A 395 12.61 30.25 -8.23
C ALA A 395 11.30 31.05 -8.20
N ALA A 396 11.35 32.34 -7.82
CA ALA A 396 10.17 33.17 -7.65
C ALA A 396 9.63 33.74 -8.97
N THR A 397 10.52 34.10 -9.90
CA THR A 397 10.17 34.85 -11.11
C THR A 397 10.32 34.03 -12.40
N GLY A 398 11.09 32.93 -12.35
CA GLY A 398 11.50 32.18 -13.52
C GLY A 398 12.52 32.92 -14.40
N ARG A 399 13.09 34.04 -13.93
CA ARG A 399 14.12 34.80 -14.65
C ARG A 399 15.36 33.92 -14.84
N GLU A 400 15.78 33.76 -16.08
CA GLU A 400 17.01 33.04 -16.42
C GLU A 400 18.25 33.86 -16.02
N LEU A 401 19.11 33.24 -15.21
CA LEU A 401 20.37 33.80 -14.75
C LEU A 401 21.54 33.27 -15.58
N ALA A 402 21.48 32.01 -15.99
CA ALA A 402 22.52 31.38 -16.80
C ALA A 402 21.98 30.23 -17.64
N ARG A 403 22.67 29.96 -18.75
CA ARG A 403 22.48 28.81 -19.64
C ARG A 403 23.83 28.29 -20.09
N PHE A 404 24.09 27.01 -19.85
CA PHE A 404 25.42 26.41 -20.06
C PHE A 404 25.31 24.89 -20.19
N ALA A 405 26.46 24.23 -20.37
CA ALA A 405 26.59 22.78 -20.41
C ALA A 405 25.72 22.08 -21.48
N GLU A 406 25.84 22.51 -22.74
CA GLU A 406 25.25 21.78 -23.87
C GLU A 406 25.74 20.32 -23.90
N GLY A 407 24.81 19.37 -24.03
CA GLY A 407 25.08 17.94 -23.98
C GLY A 407 25.13 17.32 -22.58
N TYR A 408 24.67 18.04 -21.54
CA TYR A 408 24.69 17.55 -20.15
C TYR A 408 23.33 17.69 -19.47
N SER A 409 23.05 16.80 -18.51
CA SER A 409 21.82 16.78 -17.70
C SER A 409 22.07 16.02 -16.38
N LEU A 410 21.00 15.63 -15.67
CA LEU A 410 21.04 14.80 -14.46
C LEU A 410 21.89 15.45 -13.35
N ALA A 411 21.77 16.77 -13.26
CA ALA A 411 22.74 17.61 -12.60
C ALA A 411 22.37 17.92 -11.15
N SER A 412 23.38 17.93 -10.29
CA SER A 412 23.32 18.50 -8.95
C SER A 412 24.21 19.73 -8.82
N ALA A 413 23.98 20.54 -7.79
CA ALA A 413 24.69 21.78 -7.58
C ALA A 413 25.09 22.00 -6.12
N LEU A 414 26.22 22.67 -5.91
CA LEU A 414 26.68 23.16 -4.62
C LEU A 414 27.22 24.58 -4.79
N VAL A 415 26.80 25.48 -3.89
CA VAL A 415 27.43 26.80 -3.75
C VAL A 415 28.37 26.74 -2.56
N HIS A 416 29.64 26.99 -2.79
CA HIS A 416 30.67 27.01 -1.76
C HIS A 416 31.60 28.20 -1.99
N GLU A 417 31.84 29.00 -0.94
CA GLU A 417 32.69 30.19 -0.99
C GLU A 417 32.37 31.15 -2.15
N GLY A 418 31.08 31.33 -2.47
CA GLY A 418 30.61 32.20 -3.54
C GLY A 418 30.80 31.65 -4.96
N ILE A 419 31.21 30.39 -5.10
CA ILE A 419 31.37 29.71 -6.39
C ILE A 419 30.27 28.67 -6.55
N LEU A 420 29.55 28.73 -7.68
CA LEU A 420 28.59 27.71 -8.08
C LEU A 420 29.35 26.57 -8.75
N SER A 421 29.25 25.37 -8.18
CA SER A 421 29.78 24.12 -8.73
C SER A 421 28.61 23.23 -9.14
N VAL A 422 28.59 22.81 -10.40
CA VAL A 422 27.52 21.98 -10.99
C VAL A 422 28.13 20.69 -11.51
N PHE A 423 27.57 19.56 -11.10
CA PHE A 423 28.00 18.21 -11.47
C PHE A 423 26.94 17.62 -12.37
N ALA A 424 27.29 17.32 -13.62
CA ALA A 424 26.32 16.87 -14.62
C ALA A 424 26.88 15.71 -15.44
N SER A 425 26.00 14.77 -15.80
CA SER A 425 26.35 13.60 -16.60
C SER A 425 26.33 13.95 -18.08
N ARG A 426 27.37 13.55 -18.81
CA ARG A 426 27.51 13.81 -20.25
C ARG A 426 26.63 12.87 -21.06
N PHE A 427 25.79 13.44 -21.92
CA PHE A 427 25.05 12.69 -22.92
C PHE A 427 25.91 12.48 -24.17
N ALA A 428 26.27 11.24 -24.46
CA ALA A 428 26.99 10.85 -25.66
C ALA A 428 26.61 9.41 -26.07
N ASP A 429 26.64 9.13 -27.37
CA ASP A 429 26.36 7.80 -27.92
C ASP A 429 24.99 7.21 -27.49
N GLY A 430 24.00 8.09 -27.32
CA GLY A 430 22.64 7.71 -26.92
C GLY A 430 22.48 7.34 -25.45
N ASN A 431 23.46 7.65 -24.59
CA ASN A 431 23.41 7.34 -23.16
C ASN A 431 24.18 8.35 -22.29
N TRP A 432 24.13 8.16 -20.97
CA TRP A 432 24.84 8.96 -19.97
C TRP A 432 26.19 8.34 -19.62
N ASN A 433 27.25 9.14 -19.53
CA ASN A 433 28.62 8.64 -19.47
C ASN A 433 29.34 9.08 -18.20
N ASP A 434 30.24 10.04 -18.29
CA ASP A 434 31.05 10.58 -17.19
C ASP A 434 30.39 11.80 -16.53
N VAL A 435 30.80 12.09 -15.29
CA VAL A 435 30.36 13.28 -14.55
C VAL A 435 31.37 14.41 -14.76
N THR A 436 30.88 15.53 -15.27
CA THR A 436 31.65 16.76 -15.50
C THR A 436 31.25 17.83 -14.50
N LEU A 437 32.26 18.47 -13.93
CA LEU A 437 32.16 19.67 -13.11
C LEU A 437 32.15 20.91 -14.00
N PHE A 438 31.23 21.82 -13.72
CA PHE A 438 31.18 23.19 -14.24
C PHE A 438 31.26 24.15 -13.06
N GLN A 439 32.21 25.09 -13.06
CA GLN A 439 32.32 26.10 -11.99
C GLN A 439 32.27 27.52 -12.51
N SER A 440 31.53 28.38 -11.82
CA SER A 440 31.50 29.81 -12.09
C SER A 440 31.26 30.63 -10.81
N ALA A 441 31.93 31.77 -10.71
CA ALA A 441 31.70 32.77 -9.66
C ALA A 441 30.79 33.94 -10.13
N ASP A 442 30.60 34.09 -11.45
CA ASP A 442 29.90 35.21 -12.07
C ASP A 442 28.75 34.79 -13.00
N LEU A 443 28.53 33.47 -13.14
CA LEU A 443 27.54 32.82 -14.00
C LEU A 443 27.76 32.99 -15.52
N THR A 444 28.84 33.66 -15.92
CA THR A 444 29.21 33.94 -17.32
C THR A 444 30.46 33.17 -17.74
N ASN A 445 31.48 33.15 -16.90
CA ASN A 445 32.75 32.47 -17.15
C ASN A 445 32.73 31.12 -16.45
N TRP A 446 32.84 30.05 -17.24
CA TRP A 446 32.74 28.68 -16.77
C TRP A 446 34.05 27.92 -16.97
N THR A 447 34.52 27.26 -15.92
CA THR A 447 35.57 26.24 -16.03
C THR A 447 34.94 24.85 -16.05
N THR A 448 35.57 23.92 -16.77
CA THR A 448 35.03 22.56 -16.95
C THR A 448 36.09 21.49 -16.71
N LYS A 449 35.70 20.40 -16.04
CA LYS A 449 36.59 19.26 -15.77
C LYS A 449 35.80 17.98 -15.60
N VAL A 450 36.20 16.90 -16.27
CA VAL A 450 35.67 15.55 -15.96
C VAL A 450 36.18 15.15 -14.58
N VAL A 451 35.26 14.86 -13.66
CA VAL A 451 35.57 14.59 -12.25
C VAL A 451 35.31 13.14 -11.84
N VAL A 452 34.34 12.48 -12.48
CA VAL A 452 34.16 11.02 -12.33
C VAL A 452 34.13 10.40 -13.71
N SER A 453 35.22 9.72 -14.07
CA SER A 453 35.31 9.01 -15.34
C SER A 453 34.45 7.75 -15.32
N GLN A 454 33.74 7.57 -16.43
CA GLN A 454 33.05 6.34 -16.76
C GLN A 454 34.04 5.18 -16.89
N GLU A 455 33.65 4.00 -16.42
CA GLU A 455 34.42 2.75 -16.60
C GLU A 455 33.63 1.74 -17.44
N ARG A 456 32.99 0.76 -16.80
CA ARG A 456 32.18 -0.29 -17.46
C ARG A 456 30.68 -0.10 -17.21
N GLU A 457 30.30 1.11 -16.85
CA GLU A 457 28.99 1.50 -16.33
C GLU A 457 28.55 2.79 -17.02
N HIS A 458 27.27 3.11 -17.04
CA HIS A 458 26.79 4.45 -17.32
C HIS A 458 26.56 5.18 -15.99
N LEU A 459 26.85 6.48 -15.95
CA LEU A 459 26.63 7.32 -14.76
C LEU A 459 25.46 8.25 -15.02
N PHE A 460 24.54 8.33 -14.07
CA PHE A 460 23.26 9.02 -14.22
C PHE A 460 23.16 10.20 -13.24
N ASN A 461 22.09 10.29 -12.45
CA ASN A 461 21.87 11.34 -11.47
C ASN A 461 22.99 11.39 -10.42
N THR A 462 23.31 12.61 -10.01
CA THR A 462 24.33 12.87 -9.00
C THR A 462 23.75 13.69 -7.85
N SER A 463 24.40 13.64 -6.68
CA SER A 463 24.20 14.62 -5.62
C SER A 463 25.52 14.86 -4.90
N VAL A 464 25.83 16.13 -4.68
CA VAL A 464 27.03 16.57 -3.96
C VAL A 464 26.66 17.21 -2.61
N CYS A 465 27.47 16.97 -1.58
CA CYS A 465 27.36 17.71 -0.33
C CYS A 465 28.73 17.90 0.34
N LEU A 466 28.78 18.87 1.25
CA LEU A 466 29.88 18.99 2.21
C LEU A 466 29.76 17.87 3.25
N GLY A 467 30.86 17.19 3.55
CA GLY A 467 31.01 16.21 4.63
C GLY A 467 32.00 16.72 5.70
N PRO A 468 32.38 15.86 6.67
CA PRO A 468 33.30 16.24 7.76
C PRO A 468 34.73 16.51 7.28
N ASP A 469 35.19 15.78 6.25
CA ASP A 469 36.59 15.81 5.77
C ASP A 469 36.74 16.39 4.36
N GLY A 470 35.72 17.13 3.87
CA GLY A 470 35.70 17.67 2.50
C GLY A 470 34.33 17.50 1.87
N PHE A 471 34.28 17.00 0.64
CA PHE A 471 33.07 16.87 -0.17
C PHE A 471 32.81 15.42 -0.56
N VAL A 472 31.53 15.06 -0.67
CA VAL A 472 31.07 13.75 -1.10
C VAL A 472 30.14 13.91 -2.28
N LEU A 473 30.34 13.08 -3.30
CA LEU A 473 29.48 12.96 -4.47
C LEU A 473 28.89 11.56 -4.49
N ALA A 474 27.57 11.48 -4.36
CA ALA A 474 26.80 10.29 -4.70
C ALA A 474 26.50 10.33 -6.20
N TYR A 475 26.63 9.19 -6.89
CA TYR A 475 26.29 9.07 -8.29
C TYR A 475 25.65 7.72 -8.59
N GLU A 476 24.59 7.76 -9.39
CA GLU A 476 23.87 6.59 -9.85
C GLU A 476 24.63 5.89 -10.98
N SER A 477 24.61 4.57 -10.98
CA SER A 477 25.42 3.71 -11.84
C SER A 477 24.63 2.53 -12.41
N SER A 478 24.95 2.15 -13.65
CA SER A 478 24.54 0.86 -14.24
C SER A 478 25.66 -0.19 -14.25
N ASP A 479 26.49 -0.23 -13.20
CA ASP A 479 27.50 -1.28 -13.05
C ASP A 479 26.83 -2.67 -13.15
N PRO A 480 27.23 -3.52 -14.10
CA PRO A 480 26.61 -4.84 -14.28
C PRO A 480 26.80 -5.80 -13.10
N GLN A 481 27.64 -5.46 -12.10
CA GLN A 481 27.75 -6.21 -10.85
C GLN A 481 26.54 -6.08 -9.93
N TYR A 482 25.74 -5.03 -10.09
CA TYR A 482 24.61 -4.70 -9.21
C TYR A 482 23.33 -4.49 -10.04
N PRO A 483 22.16 -4.43 -9.40
CA PRO A 483 20.95 -3.95 -10.05
C PRO A 483 21.18 -2.59 -10.71
N ARG A 484 20.58 -2.39 -11.89
CA ARG A 484 20.72 -1.12 -12.61
C ARG A 484 20.22 0.03 -11.73
N PHE A 485 20.94 1.14 -11.76
CA PHE A 485 20.70 2.31 -10.93
C PHE A 485 21.01 2.03 -9.46
N THR A 486 22.24 1.60 -9.20
CA THR A 486 22.83 1.50 -7.86
C THR A 486 23.60 2.78 -7.54
N ILE A 487 23.65 3.21 -6.28
CA ILE A 487 24.34 4.43 -5.87
C ILE A 487 25.77 4.12 -5.39
N LYS A 488 26.74 4.86 -5.94
CA LYS A 488 28.16 4.82 -5.58
C LYS A 488 28.64 6.18 -5.09
N PHE A 489 29.82 6.21 -4.46
CA PHE A 489 30.34 7.44 -3.84
C PHE A 489 31.77 7.77 -4.29
N ALA A 490 32.06 9.07 -4.36
CA ALA A 490 33.40 9.62 -4.50
C ALA A 490 33.61 10.75 -3.48
N VAL A 491 34.86 11.02 -3.12
CA VAL A 491 35.25 12.07 -2.17
C VAL A 491 36.27 13.03 -2.77
N SER A 492 36.25 14.28 -2.31
CA SER A 492 37.17 15.33 -2.74
C SER A 492 37.45 16.32 -1.61
N GLU A 493 38.65 16.88 -1.56
CA GLU A 493 39.01 17.97 -0.63
C GLU A 493 38.76 19.36 -1.25
N ASP A 494 38.67 19.45 -2.58
CA ASP A 494 38.75 20.73 -3.32
C ASP A 494 37.68 20.88 -4.42
N LEU A 495 36.70 19.97 -4.47
CA LEU A 495 35.68 19.83 -5.53
C LEU A 495 36.21 19.51 -6.93
N GLN A 496 37.52 19.53 -7.17
CA GLN A 496 38.11 19.34 -8.49
C GLN A 496 38.76 17.96 -8.66
N ASN A 497 39.34 17.41 -7.60
CA ASN A 497 40.05 16.15 -7.61
C ASN A 497 39.26 15.13 -6.79
N TRP A 498 38.68 14.15 -7.49
CA TRP A 498 37.77 13.17 -6.89
C TRP A 498 38.39 11.78 -6.86
N ARG A 499 38.19 11.09 -5.74
CA ARG A 499 38.57 9.69 -5.55
C ARG A 499 37.31 8.87 -5.30
N LYS A 500 37.03 7.89 -6.18
CA LYS A 500 35.97 6.90 -5.96
C LYS A 500 36.22 6.14 -4.65
N LEU A 501 35.16 5.71 -3.99
CA LEU A 501 35.20 4.87 -2.79
C LEU A 501 34.80 3.43 -3.14
N PRO A 502 35.76 2.52 -3.42
CA PRO A 502 35.45 1.12 -3.66
C PRO A 502 34.74 0.48 -2.47
N GLY A 503 33.68 -0.30 -2.73
CA GLY A 503 32.90 -0.96 -1.68
C GLY A 503 31.92 -0.05 -0.91
N ALA A 504 31.89 1.25 -1.18
CA ALA A 504 30.79 2.13 -0.75
C ALA A 504 29.71 2.07 -1.84
N VAL A 505 28.76 1.15 -1.67
CA VAL A 505 27.70 0.87 -2.63
C VAL A 505 26.38 0.75 -1.87
N PHE A 506 25.39 1.53 -2.27
CA PHE A 506 24.05 1.53 -1.70
C PHE A 506 23.02 1.07 -2.74
N GLY A 507 22.14 0.14 -2.35
CA GLY A 507 21.19 -0.49 -3.27
C GLY A 507 21.77 -1.70 -4.02
N ALA A 508 22.78 -2.37 -3.46
CA ALA A 508 23.47 -3.50 -4.12
C ALA A 508 22.54 -4.71 -4.42
N ASN A 509 21.34 -4.75 -3.84
CA ASN A 509 20.36 -5.84 -4.00
C ASN A 509 18.99 -5.39 -4.55
N ARG A 510 18.80 -4.10 -4.87
CA ARG A 510 17.51 -3.54 -5.31
C ARG A 510 17.69 -2.31 -6.18
N TYR A 511 16.58 -1.80 -6.73
CA TYR A 511 16.57 -0.53 -7.44
C TYR A 511 16.75 0.63 -6.44
N ALA A 512 17.76 1.49 -6.63
CA ALA A 512 18.01 2.65 -5.76
C ALA A 512 18.54 3.84 -6.58
N ALA A 513 17.65 4.64 -7.16
CA ALA A 513 18.01 5.70 -8.09
C ALA A 513 17.93 7.10 -7.46
N CYS A 514 18.28 8.12 -8.24
CA CYS A 514 18.04 9.53 -7.95
C CYS A 514 18.56 9.97 -6.56
N PRO A 515 19.86 9.81 -6.25
CA PRO A 515 20.39 10.13 -4.94
C PRO A 515 20.29 11.62 -4.63
N CYS A 516 19.85 11.96 -3.43
CA CYS A 516 20.00 13.27 -2.79
C CYS A 516 20.69 13.08 -1.44
N LEU A 517 21.98 13.41 -1.41
CA LEU A 517 22.87 13.22 -0.27
C LEU A 517 23.09 14.55 0.45
N ARG A 518 22.97 14.54 1.77
CA ARG A 518 23.26 15.69 2.65
C ARG A 518 23.93 15.23 3.93
N PHE A 519 24.83 16.03 4.48
CA PHE A 519 25.43 15.75 5.80
C PHE A 519 24.82 16.69 6.85
N ALA A 520 24.36 16.11 7.95
CA ALA A 520 23.84 16.86 9.09
C ALA A 520 24.01 16.05 10.39
N ALA A 521 24.27 16.72 11.51
CA ALA A 521 24.31 16.10 12.83
C ALA A 521 25.15 14.80 12.92
N GLY A 522 26.30 14.76 12.23
CA GLY A 522 27.22 13.60 12.26
C GLY A 522 26.84 12.45 11.34
N HIS A 523 25.81 12.60 10.51
CA HIS A 523 25.35 11.58 9.57
C HIS A 523 25.21 12.12 8.16
N TYR A 524 25.54 11.28 7.19
CA TYR A 524 25.03 11.38 5.83
C TYR A 524 23.58 10.89 5.81
N TYR A 525 22.71 11.67 5.21
CA TYR A 525 21.33 11.33 4.90
C TYR A 525 21.21 11.22 3.38
N LEU A 526 20.68 10.10 2.92
CA LEU A 526 20.46 9.80 1.52
C LEU A 526 18.96 9.64 1.29
N MET A 527 18.35 10.63 0.65
CA MET A 527 17.05 10.45 0.01
C MET A 527 17.27 9.81 -1.36
N TYR A 528 16.45 8.83 -1.73
CA TYR A 528 16.63 8.08 -2.96
C TYR A 528 15.32 7.46 -3.44
N LEU A 529 15.25 7.07 -4.71
CA LEU A 529 14.08 6.46 -5.31
C LEU A 529 14.09 4.93 -5.17
N GLU A 530 12.98 4.39 -4.65
CA GLU A 530 12.66 2.96 -4.65
C GLU A 530 11.63 2.62 -5.73
N HIS A 531 11.78 1.43 -6.34
CA HIS A 531 10.76 0.84 -7.21
C HIS A 531 9.98 -0.24 -6.44
N ARG A 532 8.69 0.01 -6.21
CA ARG A 532 7.82 -0.77 -5.32
C ARG A 532 7.37 -2.11 -5.92
N THR A 533 8.30 -3.03 -6.17
CA THR A 533 8.02 -4.35 -6.75
C THR A 533 7.06 -5.19 -5.85
N PRO A 534 6.09 -5.91 -6.43
CA PRO A 534 5.85 -6.10 -7.87
C PRO A 534 4.93 -5.04 -8.50
N LEU A 535 4.53 -4.01 -7.75
CA LEU A 535 3.80 -2.87 -8.30
C LEU A 535 4.74 -1.99 -9.12
N HIS A 536 4.22 -1.39 -10.18
CA HIS A 536 4.97 -0.39 -10.95
C HIS A 536 4.72 1.00 -10.39
N VAL A 537 5.20 1.25 -9.16
CA VAL A 537 5.06 2.52 -8.43
C VAL A 537 6.43 2.91 -7.88
N PHE A 538 6.72 4.22 -7.87
CA PHE A 538 8.01 4.76 -7.48
C PHE A 538 7.87 5.77 -6.35
N GLU A 539 8.63 5.57 -5.28
CA GLU A 539 8.53 6.36 -4.04
C GLU A 539 9.92 6.78 -3.54
N THR A 540 10.00 7.96 -2.90
CA THR A 540 11.25 8.42 -2.30
C THR A 540 11.39 7.90 -0.89
N TYR A 541 12.51 7.24 -0.60
CA TYR A 541 12.92 6.72 0.70
C TYR A 541 14.07 7.54 1.28
N ILE A 542 14.36 7.37 2.56
CA ILE A 542 15.53 7.91 3.25
C ILE A 542 16.31 6.85 4.03
N ALA A 543 17.63 6.94 3.92
CA ALA A 543 18.61 6.19 4.70
C ALA A 543 19.61 7.15 5.36
N ARG A 544 20.32 6.68 6.39
CA ARG A 544 21.46 7.41 6.97
C ARG A 544 22.68 6.53 7.17
N SER A 545 23.86 7.13 7.16
CA SER A 545 25.14 6.49 7.39
C SER A 545 26.11 7.44 8.10
N SER A 546 27.06 6.90 8.86
CA SER A 546 28.21 7.67 9.38
C SER A 546 29.47 7.51 8.54
N ASP A 547 29.54 6.50 7.67
CA ASP A 547 30.77 6.06 7.00
C ASP A 547 30.60 5.83 5.48
N LEU A 548 29.40 6.03 4.93
CA LEU A 548 28.99 5.76 3.54
C LEU A 548 28.98 4.26 3.15
N HIS A 549 29.37 3.36 4.04
CA HIS A 549 29.41 1.92 3.81
C HIS A 549 28.23 1.20 4.47
N SER A 550 27.97 1.54 5.74
CA SER A 550 26.93 0.96 6.56
C SER A 550 25.73 1.90 6.61
N TRP A 551 24.56 1.42 6.20
CA TRP A 551 23.35 2.24 6.10
C TRP A 551 22.23 1.74 7.01
N GLN A 552 21.45 2.69 7.52
CA GLN A 552 20.20 2.44 8.24
C GLN A 552 19.05 3.09 7.46
N LEU A 553 18.06 2.29 7.07
CA LEU A 553 16.78 2.76 6.54
C LEU A 553 15.94 3.36 7.67
N SER A 554 15.18 4.42 7.38
CA SER A 554 14.13 4.88 8.28
C SER A 554 13.00 3.84 8.36
N ALA A 555 12.58 3.49 9.57
CA ALA A 555 11.38 2.66 9.79
C ALA A 555 10.08 3.38 9.34
N ALA A 556 10.13 4.72 9.22
CA ALA A 556 9.00 5.56 8.81
C ALA A 556 8.88 5.76 7.30
N ASN A 557 9.79 5.19 6.49
CA ASN A 557 9.73 5.28 5.03
C ASN A 557 8.35 4.86 4.44
N PRO A 558 7.91 5.45 3.31
CA PRO A 558 8.58 6.42 2.46
C PRO A 558 8.49 7.87 2.94
N VAL A 559 9.39 8.73 2.42
CA VAL A 559 9.33 10.19 2.58
C VAL A 559 8.30 10.83 1.65
N LEU A 560 8.27 10.38 0.39
CA LEU A 560 7.30 10.82 -0.62
C LEU A 560 6.65 9.59 -1.25
N ALA A 561 5.33 9.56 -1.18
CA ALA A 561 4.48 8.61 -1.89
C ALA A 561 3.49 9.37 -2.78
N VAL A 562 3.01 8.72 -3.82
CA VAL A 562 1.97 9.26 -4.70
C VAL A 562 0.66 9.34 -3.92
N THR A 563 0.12 10.54 -3.73
CA THR A 563 -1.21 10.71 -3.08
C THR A 563 -2.13 11.67 -3.83
N GLY A 564 -1.60 12.46 -4.77
CA GLY A 564 -2.38 13.39 -5.58
C GLY A 564 -2.88 12.76 -6.89
N LEU A 565 -4.07 13.16 -7.34
CA LEU A 565 -4.63 12.72 -8.64
C LEU A 565 -3.79 13.17 -9.84
N ASP A 566 -2.93 14.17 -9.67
CA ASP A 566 -2.05 14.76 -10.67
C ASP A 566 -0.58 14.31 -10.54
N GLU A 567 -0.30 13.22 -9.79
CA GLU A 567 1.07 12.74 -9.54
C GLU A 567 1.44 11.48 -10.32
N GLY A 568 0.48 10.81 -10.98
CA GLY A 568 0.73 9.59 -11.74
C GLY A 568 1.10 8.40 -10.82
N ILE A 569 2.25 7.77 -11.07
CA ILE A 569 2.77 6.61 -10.32
C ILE A 569 4.17 6.86 -9.75
N ASN A 570 4.61 8.12 -9.75
CA ASN A 570 5.98 8.49 -9.50
C ASN A 570 6.10 9.62 -8.47
N ALA A 571 7.00 9.44 -7.50
CA ALA A 571 7.48 10.48 -6.61
C ALA A 571 9.02 10.35 -6.50
N SER A 572 9.72 10.72 -7.59
CA SER A 572 11.16 10.53 -7.80
C SER A 572 11.98 11.80 -7.70
N ASP A 573 13.27 11.70 -8.02
CA ASP A 573 14.21 12.80 -8.17
C ASP A 573 14.12 13.81 -7.02
N PRO A 574 14.19 13.33 -5.77
CA PRO A 574 14.11 14.21 -4.63
C PRO A 574 15.30 15.16 -4.65
N GLU A 575 15.05 16.41 -4.33
CA GLU A 575 16.11 17.36 -4.01
C GLU A 575 15.67 18.32 -2.91
N ILE A 576 16.63 18.83 -2.15
CA ILE A 576 16.35 19.56 -0.91
C ILE A 576 17.23 20.78 -0.71
N VAL A 577 16.64 21.87 -0.22
CA VAL A 577 17.36 23.08 0.17
C VAL A 577 16.73 23.71 1.40
N GLU A 578 17.57 24.25 2.28
CA GLU A 578 17.14 25.16 3.33
C GLU A 578 17.19 26.60 2.83
N PHE A 579 16.09 27.34 2.94
CA PHE A 579 16.02 28.75 2.61
C PHE A 579 15.13 29.48 3.62
N GLU A 580 15.65 30.55 4.22
CA GLU A 580 14.96 31.36 5.25
C GLU A 580 14.38 30.51 6.41
N GLY A 581 15.15 29.52 6.89
CA GLY A 581 14.77 28.63 8.00
C GLY A 581 13.70 27.59 7.66
N THR A 582 13.27 27.53 6.40
CA THR A 582 12.33 26.53 5.87
C THR A 582 13.07 25.55 4.97
N THR A 583 12.78 24.28 5.13
CA THR A 583 13.27 23.23 4.24
C THR A 583 12.29 23.01 3.10
N TYR A 584 12.76 23.11 1.86
CA TYR A 584 12.00 22.86 0.66
C TYR A 584 12.44 21.54 0.04
N VAL A 585 11.47 20.66 -0.22
CA VAL A 585 11.69 19.38 -0.89
C VAL A 585 11.04 19.44 -2.27
N TYR A 586 11.85 19.34 -3.31
CA TYR A 586 11.43 19.25 -4.70
C TYR A 586 11.47 17.79 -5.12
N TYR A 587 10.53 17.39 -5.97
CA TYR A 587 10.45 16.02 -6.46
C TYR A 587 9.71 15.95 -7.79
N SER A 588 10.00 14.94 -8.58
CA SER A 588 9.35 14.68 -9.84
C SER A 588 8.14 13.77 -9.68
N VAL A 589 7.09 14.08 -10.41
CA VAL A 589 5.87 13.27 -10.53
C VAL A 589 5.59 12.94 -11.99
N GLY A 590 4.88 11.85 -12.27
CA GLY A 590 4.75 11.39 -13.65
C GLY A 590 4.35 9.93 -13.79
N ASP A 591 4.41 9.44 -15.02
CA ASP A 591 4.14 8.04 -15.36
C ASP A 591 5.41 7.23 -15.69
N GLN A 592 6.60 7.84 -15.55
CA GLN A 592 7.89 7.24 -15.91
C GLN A 592 8.01 6.83 -17.39
N LEU A 593 7.11 7.30 -18.26
CA LEU A 593 7.03 6.89 -19.67
C LEU A 593 6.86 8.07 -20.63
N THR A 594 5.85 8.92 -20.39
CA THR A 594 5.41 9.92 -21.36
C THR A 594 5.40 11.34 -20.82
N TRP A 595 5.28 11.52 -19.50
CA TRP A 595 5.24 12.86 -18.91
C TRP A 595 5.85 12.89 -17.50
N MET A 596 6.44 14.04 -17.17
CA MET A 596 6.97 14.33 -15.84
C MET A 596 6.81 15.82 -15.53
N ASP A 597 6.47 16.11 -14.28
CA ASP A 597 6.30 17.46 -13.73
C ASP A 597 7.05 17.56 -12.39
N ILE A 598 7.49 18.77 -12.02
CA ILE A 598 8.13 19.03 -10.72
C ILE A 598 7.11 19.57 -9.73
N LYS A 599 7.07 18.95 -8.55
CA LYS A 599 6.35 19.44 -7.38
C LYS A 599 7.30 19.85 -6.25
N ARG A 600 6.73 20.62 -5.32
CA ARG A 600 7.40 21.06 -4.10
C ARG A 600 6.53 20.85 -2.89
N ALA A 601 7.14 20.34 -1.84
CA ALA A 601 6.60 20.31 -0.50
C ALA A 601 7.53 21.06 0.47
N THR A 602 7.01 21.43 1.63
CA THR A 602 7.73 22.26 2.61
C THR A 602 7.77 21.60 3.98
N TYR A 603 8.86 21.78 4.70
CA TYR A 603 8.99 21.47 6.11
C TYR A 603 9.42 22.75 6.86
N PRO A 604 8.64 23.22 7.85
CA PRO A 604 8.73 24.58 8.39
C PRO A 604 9.89 24.80 9.38
N ARG A 605 10.90 23.93 9.34
CA ARG A 605 12.07 23.96 10.22
C ARG A 605 13.34 23.70 9.41
N PRO A 606 14.54 23.94 9.99
CA PRO A 606 15.81 23.66 9.34
C PRO A 606 15.96 22.21 8.85
N GLN A 607 16.85 22.02 7.90
CA GLN A 607 17.03 20.74 7.19
C GLN A 607 17.55 19.63 8.11
N ALA A 608 18.35 19.98 9.12
CA ALA A 608 18.79 19.02 10.13
C ALA A 608 17.61 18.43 10.94
N ASP A 609 16.64 19.27 11.29
CA ASP A 609 15.41 18.84 11.98
C ASP A 609 14.54 17.98 11.07
N PHE A 610 14.55 18.25 9.76
CA PHE A 610 13.85 17.43 8.77
C PHE A 610 14.39 16.00 8.79
N PHE A 611 15.70 15.84 8.76
CA PHE A 611 16.32 14.52 8.77
C PHE A 611 16.18 13.79 10.10
N ALA A 612 16.36 14.49 11.22
CA ALA A 612 16.29 13.89 12.55
C ALA A 612 14.95 13.21 12.82
N GLN A 613 13.83 13.79 12.35
CA GLN A 613 12.49 13.24 12.63
C GLN A 613 12.26 11.86 11.98
N TRP A 614 12.88 11.58 10.82
CA TRP A 614 12.75 10.29 10.13
C TRP A 614 13.44 9.15 10.87
N PHE A 615 14.25 9.47 11.88
CA PHE A 615 14.96 8.48 12.71
C PHE A 615 14.60 8.64 14.19
N ALA A 616 13.40 9.17 14.49
CA ALA A 616 12.83 9.18 15.84
C ALA A 616 12.59 7.74 16.35
N THR A 617 12.18 6.85 15.46
CA THR A 617 12.21 5.39 15.66
C THR A 617 13.60 4.87 15.23
N PRO A 618 14.20 3.91 15.95
CA PRO A 618 15.46 3.30 15.52
C PRO A 618 15.42 2.85 14.06
N GLY A 619 16.48 3.19 13.31
CA GLY A 619 16.62 2.78 11.92
C GLY A 619 16.83 1.27 11.78
N ILE A 620 16.47 0.73 10.62
CA ILE A 620 16.65 -0.67 10.25
C ILE A 620 17.94 -0.77 9.43
N VAL A 621 18.88 -1.61 9.84
CA VAL A 621 20.13 -1.86 9.09
C VAL A 621 19.78 -2.36 7.70
N ASP A 622 20.34 -1.70 6.69
CA ASP A 622 20.16 -2.07 5.29
C ASP A 622 21.08 -3.24 4.92
N VAL A 623 20.49 -4.29 4.36
CA VAL A 623 21.19 -5.47 3.82
C VAL A 623 21.49 -5.35 2.33
N GLY A 624 21.15 -4.21 1.71
CA GLY A 624 21.49 -3.89 0.33
C GLY A 624 22.76 -3.06 0.19
N THR A 625 23.77 -3.35 1.00
CA THR A 625 25.05 -2.62 0.99
C THR A 625 26.19 -3.59 0.75
N ALA A 626 27.27 -3.15 0.10
CA ALA A 626 28.43 -4.03 -0.09
C ALA A 626 29.14 -4.41 1.23
N ALA A 627 28.90 -3.67 2.32
CA ALA A 627 29.43 -3.95 3.65
C ALA A 627 28.62 -5.02 4.42
N ASN A 628 27.32 -5.14 4.12
CA ASN A 628 26.41 -6.14 4.70
C ASN A 628 25.67 -6.86 3.56
N PRO A 629 26.34 -7.78 2.83
CA PRO A 629 25.76 -8.47 1.67
C PRO A 629 24.66 -9.46 2.03
#